data_AF-A0A1I2WYF6-F1
#
_entry.id   AF-A0A1I2WYF6-F1
#
_cell.length_a   1.000
_cell.length_b   1.000
_cell.length_c   1.000
_cell.angle_alpha   90.00
_cell.angle_beta   90.00
_cell.angle_gamma   90.00
#
_symmetry.space_group_name_H-M   'P 1'
#
loop_
_entity.id
_entity.type
_entity.pdbx_description
1 polymer ?
#
loop_
_entity_poly.entity_id
_entity_poly.type
_entity_poly.pdbx_seq_one_letter_code
_entity_poly.pdbx_strand_id
1 'polypeptide(L)'
;MSKTILYILLYAAFNVSGAALIKYQLKGKSLETIGEWLRLMLNLPFVAAFILIVFSALAFFKALSTNNFSLIIPIATGINFILTIGVGYYLFQDRLSMLSFVGFILIITGIIVLSINNQAHA
;
A
#
# COMPACT_ATOMS: atom_id res chain seq x y z
N MET A 1 9.07 -8.26 17.76
CA MET A 1 8.98 -7.04 16.94
C MET A 1 9.72 -7.11 15.59
N SER A 2 11.02 -7.45 15.53
CA SER A 2 11.79 -7.44 14.25
C SER A 2 11.13 -8.26 13.12
N LYS A 3 10.65 -9.49 13.41
CA LYS A 3 9.93 -10.33 12.43
C LYS A 3 8.60 -9.70 11.95
N THR A 4 7.86 -9.04 12.85
CA THR A 4 6.59 -8.37 12.51
C THR A 4 6.82 -7.19 11.56
N ILE A 5 7.86 -6.39 11.82
CA ILE A 5 8.23 -5.27 10.94
C ILE A 5 8.63 -5.78 9.56
N LEU A 6 9.38 -6.88 9.47
CA LEU A 6 9.72 -7.51 8.19
C LEU A 6 8.47 -7.91 7.40
N TYR A 7 7.47 -8.52 8.04
CA TYR A 7 6.21 -8.87 7.38
C TYR A 7 5.41 -7.64 6.93
N ILE A 8 5.43 -6.56 7.71
CA ILE A 8 4.78 -5.29 7.33
C ILE A 8 5.49 -4.66 6.11
N LEU A 9 6.83 -4.67 6.08
CA LEU A 9 7.59 -4.20 4.94
C LEU A 9 7.30 -5.03 3.68
N LEU A 10 7.23 -6.36 3.82
CA LEU A 10 6.89 -7.27 2.72
C LEU A 10 5.47 -7.02 2.22
N TYR A 11 4.50 -6.87 3.13
CA TYR A 11 3.14 -6.47 2.81
C TYR A 11 3.13 -5.17 1.99
N ALA A 12 3.77 -4.12 2.50
CA ALA A 12 3.74 -2.82 1.85
C ALA A 12 4.43 -2.86 0.47
N ALA A 13 5.58 -3.53 0.36
CA ALA A 13 6.30 -3.66 -0.91
C ALA A 13 5.45 -4.37 -1.98
N PHE A 14 4.85 -5.52 -1.65
CA PHE A 14 4.01 -6.26 -2.60
C PHE A 14 2.70 -5.56 -2.91
N ASN A 15 2.07 -4.95 -1.91
CA ASN A 15 0.81 -4.24 -2.09
C ASN A 15 0.99 -3.02 -3.01
N VAL A 16 2.00 -2.20 -2.75
CA VAL A 16 2.31 -1.01 -3.56
C VAL A 16 2.78 -1.40 -4.96
N SER A 17 3.62 -2.44 -5.08
CA SER A 17 4.05 -2.94 -6.40
C SER A 17 2.88 -3.45 -7.23
N GLY A 18 1.93 -4.18 -6.62
CA GLY A 18 0.73 -4.66 -7.30
C GLY A 18 -0.17 -3.50 -7.74
N ALA A 19 -0.40 -2.51 -6.87
CA ALA A 19 -1.15 -1.32 -7.20
C ALA A 19 -0.49 -0.50 -8.33
N ALA A 20 0.84 -0.36 -8.30
CA ALA A 20 1.60 0.32 -9.34
C ALA A 20 1.48 -0.40 -10.69
N LEU A 21 1.57 -1.72 -10.70
CA LEU A 21 1.45 -2.52 -11.92
C LEU A 21 0.04 -2.40 -12.52
N ILE A 22 -1.00 -2.38 -11.69
CA ILE A 22 -2.37 -2.09 -12.14
C ILE A 22 -2.46 -0.67 -12.73
N LYS A 23 -1.97 0.36 -12.03
CA LYS A 23 -1.97 1.75 -12.52
C LYS A 23 -1.24 1.87 -13.87
N TYR A 24 -0.15 1.14 -14.05
CA TYR A 24 0.58 1.09 -15.32
C TYR A 24 -0.26 0.49 -16.45
N GLN A 25 -1.00 -0.61 -16.20
CA GLN A 25 -1.87 -1.23 -17.19
C GLN A 25 -3.10 -0.39 -17.56
N LEU A 26 -3.52 0.49 -16.66
CA LEU A 26 -4.61 1.44 -16.86
C LEU A 26 -4.18 2.74 -17.55
N LYS A 27 -2.87 2.98 -17.73
CA LYS A 27 -2.36 4.20 -18.33
C LYS A 27 -2.83 4.31 -19.79
N GLY A 28 -3.72 5.27 -20.05
CA GLY A 28 -4.28 5.53 -21.38
C GLY A 28 -5.42 4.60 -21.80
N LYS A 29 -6.00 3.82 -20.87
CA LYS A 29 -7.20 3.01 -21.12
C LYS A 29 -8.33 3.51 -20.22
N SER A 30 -9.50 3.79 -20.80
CA SER A 30 -10.72 3.94 -20.01
C SER A 30 -11.37 2.57 -19.79
N LEU A 31 -12.10 2.44 -18.68
CA LEU A 31 -12.85 1.24 -18.31
C LEU A 31 -14.34 1.55 -18.35
N GLU A 32 -14.82 1.91 -19.54
CA GLU A 32 -16.20 2.35 -19.75
C GLU A 32 -17.14 1.18 -20.04
N THR A 33 -16.60 0.12 -20.67
CA THR A 33 -17.41 -1.03 -21.08
C THR A 33 -17.06 -2.30 -20.30
N ILE A 34 -18.06 -3.16 -20.04
CA ILE A 34 -17.88 -4.48 -19.38
C ILE A 34 -16.83 -5.34 -20.10
N GLY A 35 -16.76 -5.25 -21.44
CA GLY A 35 -15.74 -5.96 -22.23
C GLY A 35 -14.31 -5.53 -21.91
N GLU A 36 -14.09 -4.26 -21.56
CA GLU A 36 -12.77 -3.73 -21.18
C GLU A 36 -12.37 -4.22 -19.79
N TRP A 37 -13.33 -4.28 -18.87
CA TRP A 37 -13.16 -4.89 -17.55
C TRP A 37 -12.76 -6.37 -17.67
N LEU A 38 -13.44 -7.15 -18.51
CA LEU A 38 -13.11 -8.56 -18.73
C LEU A 38 -11.72 -8.72 -19.36
N ARG A 39 -11.35 -7.87 -20.33
CA ARG A 39 -10.01 -7.87 -20.92
C ARG A 39 -8.93 -7.50 -19.92
N LEU A 40 -9.22 -6.60 -18.98
CA LEU A 40 -8.30 -6.26 -17.90
C LEU A 40 -8.12 -7.45 -16.95
N MET A 41 -9.23 -8.10 -16.53
CA MET A 41 -9.18 -9.26 -15.64
C MET A 41 -8.41 -10.44 -16.23
N LEU A 42 -8.48 -10.61 -17.56
CA LEU A 42 -7.74 -11.64 -18.30
C LEU A 42 -6.33 -11.20 -18.72
N ASN A 43 -5.93 -9.96 -18.42
CA ASN A 43 -4.61 -9.46 -18.77
C ASN A 43 -3.55 -10.08 -17.84
N LEU A 44 -2.56 -10.76 -18.43
CA LEU A 44 -1.54 -11.48 -17.65
C LEU A 44 -0.82 -10.60 -16.60
N PRO A 45 -0.37 -9.38 -16.93
CA PRO A 45 0.10 -8.39 -15.96
C PRO A 45 -0.89 -8.09 -14.81
N PHE A 46 -2.18 -7.91 -15.11
CA PHE A 46 -3.18 -7.65 -14.08
C PHE A 46 -3.36 -8.85 -13.14
N VAL A 47 -3.39 -10.07 -13.69
CA VAL A 47 -3.42 -11.31 -12.90
C VAL A 47 -2.19 -11.42 -11.99
N ALA A 48 -1.00 -11.11 -12.52
CA ALA A 48 0.23 -11.09 -11.72
C ALA A 48 0.17 -10.04 -10.60
N ALA A 49 -0.35 -8.85 -10.89
CA ALA A 49 -0.57 -7.80 -9.88
C ALA A 49 -1.51 -8.27 -8.77
N PHE A 50 -2.60 -8.93 -9.16
CA PHE A 50 -3.59 -9.47 -8.23
C PHE A 50 -2.99 -10.54 -7.33
N ILE A 51 -2.25 -11.48 -7.90
CA ILE A 51 -1.51 -12.50 -7.15
C ILE A 51 -0.55 -11.84 -6.16
N LEU A 52 0.18 -10.81 -6.57
CA LEU A 52 1.10 -10.07 -5.70
C LEU A 52 0.38 -9.40 -4.52
N ILE A 53 -0.79 -8.81 -4.76
CA ILE A 53 -1.64 -8.23 -3.70
C ILE A 53 -2.14 -9.33 -2.75
N VAL A 54 -2.51 -10.50 -3.25
CA VAL A 54 -2.90 -11.64 -2.39
C VAL A 54 -1.73 -12.08 -1.51
N PHE A 55 -0.51 -12.21 -2.06
CA PHE A 55 0.68 -12.49 -1.26
C PHE A 55 0.96 -11.39 -0.22
N SER A 56 0.73 -10.13 -0.56
CA SER A 56 0.83 -9.02 0.40
C SER A 56 -0.13 -9.20 1.59
N ALA A 57 -1.36 -9.63 1.32
CA ALA A 57 -2.36 -9.86 2.37
C ALA A 57 -1.95 -11.02 3.29
N LEU A 58 -1.37 -12.10 2.75
CA LEU A 58 -0.84 -13.19 3.56
C LEU A 58 0.29 -12.74 4.50
N ALA A 59 1.21 -11.89 4.01
CA ALA A 59 2.24 -11.30 4.85
C ALA A 59 1.63 -10.40 5.95
N PHE A 60 0.60 -9.62 5.61
CA PHE A 60 -0.10 -8.78 6.58
C PHE A 60 -0.84 -9.60 7.65
N PHE A 61 -1.51 -10.69 7.27
CA PHE A 61 -2.13 -11.60 8.24
C PHE A 61 -1.11 -12.23 9.17
N LYS A 62 0.08 -12.57 8.64
CA LYS A 62 1.18 -13.05 9.47
C LYS A 62 1.71 -11.98 10.42
N ALA A 63 1.75 -10.72 10.01
CA ALA A 63 2.06 -9.63 10.93
C ALA A 63 0.99 -9.56 12.03
N LEU A 64 -0.29 -9.49 11.66
CA LEU A 64 -1.44 -9.40 12.58
C LEU A 64 -1.48 -10.55 13.59
N SER A 65 -1.08 -11.76 13.21
CA SER A 65 -1.07 -12.89 14.14
C SER A 65 0.04 -12.83 15.20
N THR A 66 0.97 -11.87 15.13
CA THR A 66 2.15 -11.81 16.01
C THR A 66 2.13 -10.67 17.01
N ASN A 67 1.27 -9.67 16.84
CA ASN A 67 1.21 -8.51 17.72
C ASN A 67 -0.21 -7.91 17.73
N ASN A 68 -0.44 -6.93 18.60
CA ASN A 68 -1.76 -6.31 18.76
C ASN A 68 -2.19 -5.59 17.48
N PHE A 69 -3.47 -5.76 17.14
CA PHE A 69 -4.12 -5.14 15.99
C PHE A 69 -3.96 -3.61 15.98
N SER A 70 -4.20 -2.98 17.14
CA SER A 70 -4.09 -1.54 17.35
C SER A 70 -2.69 -0.98 17.09
N LEU A 71 -1.64 -1.81 17.12
CA LEU A 71 -0.28 -1.41 16.80
C LEU A 71 0.05 -1.64 15.33
N ILE A 72 -0.29 -2.81 14.81
CA ILE A 72 0.12 -3.22 13.47
C ILE A 72 -0.57 -2.39 12.41
N ILE A 73 -1.87 -2.10 12.57
CA ILE A 73 -2.63 -1.38 11.55
C ILE A 73 -2.04 0.01 11.27
N PRO A 74 -1.87 0.90 12.27
CA PRO A 74 -1.28 2.22 12.02
C PRO A 74 0.11 2.12 11.38
N ILE A 75 0.98 1.24 11.88
CA ILE A 75 2.35 1.07 11.36
C ILE A 75 2.32 0.62 9.88
N ALA A 76 1.49 -0.38 9.56
CA ALA A 76 1.36 -0.90 8.21
C ALA A 76 0.78 0.13 7.25
N THR A 77 -0.24 0.88 7.67
CA THR A 77 -0.79 1.99 6.90
C THR A 77 0.27 3.07 6.63
N GLY A 78 1.06 3.45 7.64
CA GLY A 78 2.12 4.45 7.47
C GLY A 78 3.20 4.02 6.49
N ILE A 79 3.71 2.80 6.63
CA ILE A 79 4.73 2.25 5.73
C ILE A 79 4.20 2.11 4.30
N ASN A 80 2.98 1.59 4.13
CA ASN A 80 2.34 1.45 2.83
C ASN A 80 2.11 2.83 2.17
N PHE A 81 1.68 3.82 2.94
CA PHE A 81 1.48 5.18 2.46
C PHE A 81 2.78 5.84 1.97
N ILE A 82 3.86 5.74 2.76
CA ILE A 82 5.18 6.27 2.38
C ILE A 82 5.69 5.61 1.10
N LEU A 83 5.59 4.27 1.01
CA LEU A 83 5.98 3.54 -0.20
C LEU A 83 5.11 3.94 -1.41
N THR A 84 3.81 4.11 -1.22
CA THR A 84 2.89 4.54 -2.29
C THR A 84 3.26 5.91 -2.83
N ILE A 85 3.56 6.88 -1.95
CA ILE A 85 4.02 8.21 -2.36
C ILE A 85 5.35 8.10 -3.10
N GLY A 86 6.30 7.32 -2.58
CA GLY A 86 7.59 7.10 -3.23
C GLY A 86 7.43 6.55 -4.64
N VAL A 87 6.63 5.49 -4.81
CA VAL A 87 6.35 4.93 -6.14
C VAL A 87 5.59 5.91 -7.03
N GLY A 88 4.61 6.64 -6.50
CA GLY A 88 3.90 7.71 -7.22
C GLY A 88 4.84 8.78 -7.78
N TYR A 89 5.75 9.25 -6.94
CA TYR A 89 6.71 10.29 -7.31
C TYR A 89 7.79 9.79 -8.28
N TYR A 90 8.41 8.63 -8.01
CA TYR A 90 9.51 8.12 -8.83
C TYR A 90 9.05 7.42 -10.11
N LEU A 91 7.99 6.60 -10.05
CA LEU A 91 7.56 5.76 -11.18
C LEU A 91 6.55 6.49 -12.08
N PHE A 92 5.62 7.25 -11.49
CA PHE A 92 4.57 7.94 -12.24
C PHE A 92 4.87 9.41 -12.50
N GLN A 93 5.93 9.96 -11.90
CA GLN A 93 6.26 11.39 -11.96
C GLN A 93 5.06 12.28 -11.63
N ASP A 94 4.24 11.83 -10.68
CA ASP A 94 3.08 12.60 -10.22
C ASP A 94 3.61 13.93 -9.65
N ARG A 95 3.13 15.06 -10.21
CA ARG A 95 3.53 16.40 -9.75
C ARG A 95 2.93 16.66 -8.38
N LEU A 96 3.71 16.44 -7.34
CA LEU A 96 3.34 16.75 -5.96
C LEU A 96 3.44 18.25 -5.73
N SER A 97 2.33 18.86 -5.31
CA SER A 97 2.33 20.27 -4.90
C SER A 97 2.93 20.43 -3.50
N MET A 98 3.42 21.63 -3.17
CA MET A 98 3.86 21.98 -1.81
C MET A 98 2.76 21.71 -0.75
N LEU A 99 1.49 21.94 -1.10
CA LEU A 99 0.34 21.62 -0.24
C LEU A 99 0.17 20.11 -0.01
N SER A 100 0.42 19.29 -1.04
CA SER A 100 0.38 17.82 -0.91
C SER A 100 1.42 17.33 0.10
N PHE A 101 2.60 17.97 0.14
CA PHE A 101 3.64 17.64 1.11
C PHE A 101 3.22 17.94 2.55
N VAL A 102 2.55 19.08 2.80
CA VAL A 102 1.97 19.40 4.12
C VAL A 102 0.93 18.36 4.53
N GLY A 103 0.07 17.95 3.60
CA GLY A 103 -0.91 16.88 3.84
C GLY A 103 -0.24 15.54 4.20
N PHE A 104 0.85 15.19 3.51
CA PHE A 104 1.60 13.97 3.82
C PHE A 104 2.21 14.01 5.22
N ILE A 105 2.78 15.14 5.62
CA ILE A 105 3.30 15.31 6.99
C ILE A 105 2.18 15.11 8.01
N LEU A 106 1.02 15.74 7.83
CA LEU A 106 -0.12 15.60 8.74
C LEU A 106 -0.60 14.15 8.89
N ILE A 107 -0.69 13.42 7.77
CA ILE A 107 -1.06 12.00 7.79
C ILE A 107 -0.02 11.17 8.55
N ILE A 108 1.26 11.36 8.25
CA ILE A 108 2.36 10.64 8.91
C ILE A 108 2.37 10.95 10.42
N THR A 109 2.20 12.20 10.81
CA THR A 109 2.11 12.60 12.22
C THR A 109 0.91 11.94 12.91
N GLY A 110 -0.27 11.94 12.28
CA GLY A 110 -1.46 11.27 12.83
C GLY A 110 -1.24 9.77 13.03
N ILE A 111 -0.57 9.10 12.09
CA ILE A 111 -0.22 7.69 12.19
C ILE A 111 0.78 7.43 13.34
N ILE A 112 1.79 8.29 13.50
CA ILE A 112 2.77 8.19 14.60
C ILE A 112 2.07 8.34 15.96
N VAL A 113 1.19 9.34 16.11
CA VAL A 113 0.43 9.56 17.35
C VAL A 113 -0.44 8.34 17.68
N LEU A 114 -1.16 7.79 16.69
CA LEU A 114 -1.94 6.56 16.87
C LEU A 114 -1.05 5.38 17.30
N SER A 115 0.12 5.23 16.66
CA SER A 115 1.04 4.15 16.97
C SER A 115 1.59 4.26 18.39
N ILE A 116 2.03 5.44 18.83
CA ILE A 116 2.57 5.68 20.18
C ILE A 116 1.48 5.48 21.24
N ASN A 117 0.30 6.06 21.04
CA ASN A 117 -0.81 5.92 21.99
C ASN A 117 -1.20 4.44 22.16
N ASN A 118 -1.27 3.70 21.06
CA ASN A 118 -1.60 2.29 21.13
C ASN A 118 -0.46 1.43 21.71
N GLN A 119 0.79 1.90 21.72
CA GLN A 119 1.89 1.26 22.45
C GLN A 119 1.80 1.52 23.96
N ALA A 120 1.31 2.69 24.35
CA ALA A 120 1.15 3.06 25.76
C ALA A 120 -0.01 2.31 26.46
N HIS A 121 -0.95 1.76 25.68
CA HIS A 121 -2.14 1.05 26.19
C HIS A 121 -2.19 -0.44 25.79
N ALA A 122 -1.10 -0.99 25.26
CA ALA A 122 -0.93 -2.40 24.88
C ALA A 122 -0.14 -3.17 25.93
#